data_AF-A0A1S1WZF6-F1
#
_entry.id   AF-A0A1S1WZF6-F1
#
_cell.length_a   1.000
_cell.length_b   1.000
_cell.length_c   1.000
_cell.angle_alpha   90.00
_cell.angle_beta   90.00
_cell.angle_gamma   90.00
#
_symmetry.space_group_name_H-M   'P 1'
#
loop_
_entity.id
_entity.type
_entity.pdbx_description
1 polymer ?
#
loop_
_entity_poly.entity_id
_entity_poly.type
_entity_poly.pdbx_seq_one_letter_code
_entity_poly.pdbx_strand_id
1 'polypeptide(L)'
;MDLPFEVRALDRDDAELAQRALQLQFAAHRVEVAWLDYPALPLLWTDLAALRSCRDRILAAFEGGALRGLLVVSRRLDGGLHIERTVVDPEHFGAGWGYRLLNHALHGEAHASVDTAEVNQAAIALYHKAGFVLERRWNVPDGLVLWRMDYRPATPPALALGADGWMRGALQQASPNCDERSPGCVPELLVIHNISLPPCRYGGPGVQQLFGNSLNPDDDPYYQSIHQLRVSSHFFIRRDGRLLQFVPVGQRAWHAGVSSWRGREKCNDFSIGVELEGCDFEPFSEAQYRMLAALSAELRRHLPLSALAGHEHIAPGRKTDPGPWFDWARAQAECGLAL
;
A
#
# COMPACT_ATOMS: atom_id res chain seq x y z
N MET A 1 20.18 0.38 -10.38
CA MET A 1 18.85 0.07 -10.96
C MET A 1 18.05 1.34 -10.77
N ASP A 2 17.61 1.98 -11.85
CA ASP A 2 16.81 3.21 -11.72
C ASP A 2 15.49 2.85 -11.04
N LEU A 3 15.18 3.53 -9.93
CA LEU A 3 13.91 3.32 -9.24
C LEU A 3 12.78 3.82 -10.14
N PRO A 4 11.67 3.07 -10.30
CA PRO A 4 10.54 3.53 -11.11
C PRO A 4 9.91 4.80 -10.52
N PHE A 5 10.04 4.99 -9.21
CA PHE A 5 9.70 6.20 -8.48
C PHE A 5 10.43 6.24 -7.14
N GLU A 6 10.47 7.41 -6.52
CA GLU A 6 11.08 7.62 -5.21
C GLU A 6 10.24 8.59 -4.38
N VAL A 7 10.13 8.36 -3.07
CA VAL A 7 9.65 9.37 -2.11
C VAL A 7 10.78 9.67 -1.14
N ARG A 8 11.20 10.93 -1.06
CA ARG A 8 12.27 11.36 -0.16
C ARG A 8 12.03 12.77 0.38
N ALA A 9 12.83 13.19 1.36
CA ALA A 9 12.80 14.57 1.82
C ALA A 9 13.19 15.52 0.67
N LEU A 10 12.47 16.64 0.55
CA LEU A 10 12.82 17.71 -0.38
C LEU A 10 14.12 18.39 0.10
N ASP A 11 15.14 18.41 -0.76
CA ASP A 11 16.28 19.29 -0.57
C ASP A 11 15.87 20.72 -0.94
N ARG A 12 15.79 21.59 0.06
CA ARG A 12 15.35 22.98 -0.08
C ARG A 12 16.50 23.91 -0.50
N ASP A 13 17.74 23.48 -0.30
CA ASP A 13 18.93 24.25 -0.62
C ASP A 13 19.29 24.12 -2.11
N ASP A 14 18.86 23.03 -2.75
CA ASP A 14 18.82 22.91 -4.22
C ASP A 14 17.86 23.94 -4.82
N ALA A 15 18.43 24.93 -5.50
CA ALA A 15 17.69 26.04 -6.09
C ALA A 15 16.74 25.60 -7.22
N GLU A 16 17.12 24.63 -8.04
CA GLU A 16 16.29 24.14 -9.13
C GLU A 16 15.11 23.35 -8.56
N LEU A 17 15.38 22.46 -7.61
CA LEU A 17 14.34 21.64 -6.98
C LEU A 17 13.35 22.49 -6.17
N ALA A 18 13.84 23.47 -5.41
CA ALA A 18 12.98 24.42 -4.69
C ALA A 18 12.08 25.22 -5.64
N GLN A 19 12.62 25.67 -6.79
CA GLN A 19 11.86 26.39 -7.79
C GLN A 19 10.76 25.52 -8.43
N ARG A 20 11.07 24.25 -8.71
CA ARG A 20 10.12 23.26 -9.24
C ARG A 20 9.02 22.94 -8.22
N ALA A 21 9.38 22.79 -6.95
CA ALA A 21 8.42 22.55 -5.87
C ALA A 21 7.43 23.73 -5.71
N LEU A 22 7.93 24.96 -5.78
CA LEU A 22 7.10 26.16 -5.72
C LEU A 22 6.14 26.25 -6.93
N GLN A 23 6.65 25.98 -8.14
CA GLN A 23 5.83 25.94 -9.37
C GLN A 23 4.73 24.87 -9.31
N LEU A 24 5.07 23.67 -8.82
CA LEU A 24 4.13 22.58 -8.64
C LEU A 24 3.01 22.96 -7.67
N GLN A 25 3.34 23.60 -6.54
CA GLN A 25 2.34 24.11 -5.61
C GLN A 25 1.41 25.13 -6.28
N PHE A 26 1.95 26.11 -7.01
CA PHE A 26 1.10 27.10 -7.69
C PHE A 26 0.17 26.47 -8.72
N ALA A 27 0.65 25.49 -9.48
CA ALA A 27 -0.17 24.77 -10.45
C ALA A 27 -1.32 24.02 -9.76
N ALA A 28 -1.03 23.27 -8.70
CA ALA A 28 -2.03 22.54 -7.93
C ALA A 28 -3.02 23.47 -7.22
N HIS A 29 -2.53 24.56 -6.62
CA HIS A 29 -3.35 25.54 -5.91
C HIS A 29 -4.36 26.22 -6.83
N ARG A 30 -3.97 26.58 -8.05
CA ARG A 30 -4.89 27.18 -9.04
C ARG A 30 -6.06 26.25 -9.37
N VAL A 31 -5.80 24.95 -9.44
CA VAL A 31 -6.84 23.94 -9.67
C VAL A 31 -7.72 23.77 -8.44
N GLU A 32 -7.11 23.72 -7.25
CA GLU A 32 -7.84 23.63 -5.97
C GLU A 32 -8.78 24.81 -5.75
N VAL A 33 -8.32 26.05 -6.00
CA VAL A 33 -9.17 27.26 -5.93
C VAL A 33 -10.37 27.16 -6.87
N ALA A 34 -10.15 26.71 -8.11
CA ALA A 34 -11.21 26.56 -9.10
C ALA A 34 -12.23 25.48 -8.69
N TRP A 35 -11.80 24.41 -8.01
CA TRP A 35 -12.69 23.35 -7.54
C TRP A 35 -13.51 23.73 -6.31
N LEU A 36 -12.89 24.47 -5.38
CA LEU A 36 -13.55 24.84 -4.12
C LEU A 36 -14.45 26.07 -4.27
N ASP A 37 -14.40 26.76 -5.41
CA ASP A 37 -15.01 28.09 -5.62
C ASP A 37 -14.65 29.06 -4.47
N TYR A 38 -13.40 28.97 -4.00
CA TYR A 38 -12.91 29.67 -2.82
C TYR A 38 -11.62 30.42 -3.15
N PRO A 39 -11.73 31.66 -3.69
CA PRO A 39 -10.57 32.43 -4.18
C PRO A 39 -9.63 32.88 -3.06
N ALA A 40 -10.09 32.88 -1.81
CA ALA A 40 -9.30 33.26 -0.64
C ALA A 40 -8.47 32.10 -0.06
N LEU A 41 -8.38 30.95 -0.75
CA LEU A 41 -7.56 29.83 -0.28
C LEU A 41 -6.10 30.30 -0.14
N PRO A 42 -5.45 30.15 1.02
CA PRO A 42 -4.08 30.60 1.18
C PRO A 42 -3.10 29.68 0.44
N LEU A 43 -2.04 30.29 -0.09
CA LEU A 43 -0.86 29.59 -0.55
C LEU A 43 -0.04 29.12 0.65
N LEU A 44 0.52 27.92 0.56
CA LEU A 44 1.43 27.42 1.60
C LEU A 44 2.78 28.17 1.56
N TRP A 45 3.36 28.33 0.37
CA TRP A 45 4.51 29.22 0.14
C TRP A 45 4.18 30.28 -0.89
N THR A 46 4.39 31.56 -0.56
CA THR A 46 4.18 32.69 -1.47
C THR A 46 5.33 32.88 -2.46
N ASP A 47 6.54 32.47 -2.08
CA ASP A 47 7.75 32.60 -2.86
C ASP A 47 8.81 31.57 -2.42
N LEU A 48 10.01 31.64 -3.03
CA LEU A 48 11.14 30.77 -2.71
C LEU A 48 11.67 30.98 -1.29
N ALA A 49 11.62 32.20 -0.75
CA ALA A 49 12.10 32.49 0.60
C ALA A 49 11.19 31.84 1.64
N ALA A 50 9.87 31.90 1.42
CA ALA A 50 8.88 31.19 2.23
C ALA A 50 9.11 29.67 2.20
N LEU A 51 9.34 29.08 1.03
CA LEU A 51 9.64 27.64 0.91
C LEU A 51 10.93 27.26 1.65
N ARG A 52 12.01 28.01 1.46
CA ARG A 52 13.31 27.74 2.10
C ARG A 52 13.29 27.91 3.62
N SER A 53 12.49 28.85 4.11
CA SER A 53 12.34 29.11 5.55
C SER A 53 11.32 28.20 6.24
N CYS A 54 10.56 27.39 5.49
CA CYS A 54 9.60 26.42 6.03
C CYS A 54 10.31 25.48 7.00
N ARG A 55 9.78 25.33 8.21
CA ARG A 55 10.37 24.45 9.25
C ARG A 55 9.78 23.05 9.22
N ASP A 56 8.63 22.89 8.57
CA ASP A 56 7.95 21.61 8.45
C ASP A 56 8.76 20.65 7.58
N ARG A 57 8.48 19.35 7.75
CA ARG A 57 9.07 18.32 6.92
C ARG A 57 8.33 18.29 5.59
N ILE A 58 9.09 18.34 4.50
CA ILE A 58 8.54 18.28 3.15
C ILE A 58 9.02 16.97 2.52
N LEU A 59 8.07 16.10 2.18
CA LEU A 59 8.32 14.93 1.33
C LEU A 59 8.02 15.29 -0.12
N ALA A 60 8.83 14.73 -1.02
CA ALA A 60 8.73 14.92 -2.45
C ALA A 60 8.69 13.54 -3.13
N ALA A 61 7.72 13.38 -4.04
CA ALA A 61 7.58 12.18 -4.85
C ALA A 61 8.13 12.43 -6.25
N PHE A 62 8.94 11.50 -6.75
CA PHE A 62 9.62 11.58 -8.02
C PHE A 62 9.29 10.37 -8.91
N GLU A 63 9.22 10.61 -10.21
CA GLU A 63 9.23 9.60 -11.26
C GLU A 63 10.44 9.87 -12.16
N GLY A 64 11.49 9.06 -12.03
CA GLY A 64 12.82 9.45 -12.51
C GLY A 64 13.25 10.80 -11.90
N GLY A 65 13.58 11.77 -12.75
CA GLY A 65 13.92 13.14 -12.30
C GLY A 65 12.71 14.08 -12.15
N ALA A 66 11.49 13.65 -12.51
CA ALA A 66 10.30 14.50 -12.52
C ALA A 66 9.65 14.54 -11.12
N LEU A 67 9.44 15.74 -10.57
CA LEU A 67 8.71 15.95 -9.32
C LEU A 67 7.20 15.83 -9.58
N ARG A 68 6.53 14.90 -8.90
CA ARG A 68 5.12 14.55 -9.11
C ARG A 68 4.19 14.94 -7.95
N GLY A 69 4.75 15.22 -6.78
CA GLY A 69 3.96 15.62 -5.64
C GLY A 69 4.81 16.04 -4.45
N LEU A 70 4.18 16.75 -3.54
CA LEU A 70 4.74 17.17 -2.26
C LEU A 70 3.75 16.84 -1.14
N LEU A 71 4.28 16.49 0.03
CA LEU A 71 3.51 16.39 1.25
C LEU A 71 4.24 17.16 2.34
N VAL A 72 3.53 18.10 2.95
CA VAL A 72 4.05 18.92 4.04
C VAL A 72 3.43 18.44 5.33
N VAL A 73 4.29 18.09 6.28
CA VAL A 73 3.88 17.54 7.56
C VAL A 73 4.60 18.22 8.71
N SER A 74 3.85 18.50 9.76
CA SER A 74 4.34 19.05 11.02
C SER A 74 4.17 18.02 12.15
N ARG A 75 4.75 18.33 13.31
CA ARG A 75 4.53 17.58 14.56
C ARG A 75 3.68 18.41 15.50
N ARG A 76 2.58 17.84 15.98
CA ARG A 76 1.74 18.47 17.01
C ARG A 76 2.37 18.31 18.39
N LEU A 77 1.85 19.08 19.37
CA LEU A 77 2.34 19.07 20.75
C LEU A 77 2.18 17.70 21.44
N ASP A 78 1.23 16.88 20.98
CA ASP A 78 1.01 15.51 21.43
C ASP A 78 1.95 14.50 20.74
N GLY A 79 2.86 14.95 19.88
CA GLY A 79 3.78 14.13 19.10
C GLY A 79 3.19 13.54 17.81
N GLY A 80 1.87 13.68 17.60
CA GLY A 80 1.18 13.19 16.41
C GLY A 80 1.61 13.92 15.14
N LEU A 81 1.67 13.19 14.02
CA LEU A 81 1.88 13.80 12.71
C LEU A 81 0.66 14.65 12.33
N HIS A 82 0.88 15.82 11.73
CA HIS A 82 -0.20 16.56 11.08
C HIS A 82 0.15 16.81 9.62
N ILE A 83 -0.78 16.50 8.73
CA ILE A 83 -0.66 16.80 7.30
C ILE A 83 -1.12 18.25 7.11
N GLU A 84 -0.18 19.12 6.79
CA GLU A 84 -0.43 20.52 6.49
C GLU A 84 -0.97 20.66 5.06
N ARG A 85 -0.37 19.93 4.12
CA ARG A 85 -0.73 20.02 2.71
C ARG A 85 -0.34 18.78 1.93
N THR A 86 -1.24 18.32 1.07
CA THR A 86 -0.93 17.37 0.01
C THR A 86 -1.01 18.09 -1.33
N VAL A 87 0.07 18.05 -2.10
CA VAL A 87 0.20 18.66 -3.42
C VAL A 87 0.52 17.56 -4.41
N VAL A 88 -0.24 17.45 -5.49
CA VAL A 88 0.04 16.51 -6.59
C VAL A 88 0.05 17.30 -7.89
N ASP A 89 0.90 16.88 -8.82
CA ASP A 89 0.93 17.40 -10.18
C ASP A 89 -0.46 17.25 -10.82
N PRO A 90 -1.11 18.36 -11.23
CA PRO A 90 -2.44 18.30 -11.84
C PRO A 90 -2.54 17.41 -13.07
N GLU A 91 -1.46 17.29 -13.85
CA GLU A 91 -1.42 16.42 -15.03
C GLU A 91 -1.42 14.93 -14.65
N HIS A 92 -1.13 14.61 -13.38
CA HIS A 92 -0.99 13.25 -12.85
C HIS A 92 -1.96 12.98 -11.69
N PHE A 93 -3.05 13.74 -11.58
CA PHE A 93 -4.12 13.41 -10.63
C PHE A 93 -4.70 12.03 -10.92
N GLY A 94 -5.04 11.31 -9.84
CA GLY A 94 -5.49 9.91 -9.93
C GLY A 94 -4.37 8.88 -10.14
N ALA A 95 -3.14 9.28 -10.47
CA ALA A 95 -2.02 8.35 -10.66
C ALA A 95 -1.46 7.74 -9.36
N GLY A 96 -2.01 8.11 -8.20
CA GLY A 96 -1.66 7.53 -6.90
C GLY A 96 -0.55 8.24 -6.12
N TRP A 97 0.03 9.33 -6.63
CA TRP A 97 1.13 10.07 -5.99
C TRP A 97 0.79 10.57 -4.58
N GLY A 98 -0.41 11.12 -4.39
CA GLY A 98 -0.88 11.54 -3.06
C GLY A 98 -0.91 10.38 -2.07
N TYR A 99 -1.33 9.19 -2.50
CA TYR A 99 -1.36 8.01 -1.63
C TYR A 99 0.06 7.54 -1.27
N ARG A 100 0.99 7.52 -2.23
CA ARG A 100 2.39 7.16 -1.97
C ARG A 100 3.02 8.06 -0.92
N LEU A 101 2.84 9.38 -1.07
CA LEU A 101 3.34 10.37 -0.13
C LEU A 101 2.77 10.14 1.28
N LEU A 102 1.45 9.98 1.39
CA LEU A 102 0.78 9.73 2.66
C LEU A 102 1.26 8.42 3.30
N ASN A 103 1.28 7.33 2.54
CA ASN A 103 1.70 6.03 3.03
C ASN A 103 3.17 6.04 3.50
N HIS A 104 4.05 6.77 2.81
CA HIS A 104 5.42 6.97 3.25
C HIS A 104 5.50 7.79 4.54
N ALA A 105 4.70 8.84 4.67
CA ALA A 105 4.69 9.69 5.86
C ALA A 105 4.10 8.99 7.09
N LEU A 106 3.13 8.09 6.89
CA LEU A 106 2.45 7.34 7.94
C LEU A 106 3.22 6.10 8.41
N HIS A 107 4.29 5.73 7.69
CA HIS A 107 5.09 4.57 8.07
C HIS A 107 5.72 4.77 9.45
N GLY A 108 5.34 3.92 10.41
CA GLY A 108 5.78 4.03 11.81
C GLY A 108 4.97 5.02 12.67
N GLU A 109 3.91 5.63 12.12
CA GLU A 109 3.08 6.59 12.86
C GLU A 109 1.87 5.92 13.51
N ALA A 110 1.73 6.08 14.82
CA ALA A 110 0.53 5.63 15.54
C ALA A 110 -0.64 6.63 15.42
N HIS A 111 -0.32 7.93 15.29
CA HIS A 111 -1.29 9.02 15.28
C HIS A 111 -0.93 10.03 14.19
N ALA A 112 -1.90 10.31 13.32
CA ALA A 112 -1.82 11.41 12.38
C ALA A 112 -3.17 12.09 12.24
N SER A 113 -3.18 13.35 11.81
CA SER A 113 -4.40 14.09 11.53
C SER A 113 -4.25 14.98 10.29
N VAL A 114 -5.37 15.37 9.70
CA VAL A 114 -5.42 16.33 8.60
C VAL A 114 -6.70 17.16 8.69
N ASP A 115 -6.61 18.43 8.33
CA ASP A 115 -7.78 19.28 8.17
C ASP A 115 -8.00 19.52 6.67
N THR A 116 -9.23 19.35 6.19
CA THR A 116 -9.58 19.55 4.78
C THR A 116 -10.97 20.13 4.64
N ALA A 117 -11.22 20.88 3.56
CA ALA A 117 -12.54 21.40 3.26
C ALA A 117 -13.53 20.26 2.96
N GLU A 118 -14.77 20.39 3.44
CA GLU A 118 -15.86 19.43 3.17
C GLU A 118 -16.15 19.30 1.68
N VAL A 119 -16.02 20.40 0.94
CA VAL A 119 -16.18 20.41 -0.51
C VAL A 119 -14.99 19.80 -1.26
N ASN A 120 -13.84 19.56 -0.61
CA ASN A 120 -12.68 18.90 -1.22
C ASN A 120 -12.83 17.37 -1.19
N GLN A 121 -13.80 16.86 -1.97
CA GLN A 121 -14.14 15.44 -2.04
C GLN A 121 -12.95 14.57 -2.50
N ALA A 122 -12.09 15.10 -3.38
CA ALA A 122 -10.90 14.40 -3.85
C ALA A 122 -9.89 14.16 -2.71
N ALA A 123 -9.63 15.18 -1.88
CA ALA A 123 -8.75 15.04 -0.71
C ALA A 123 -9.36 14.11 0.34
N ILE A 124 -10.65 14.25 0.64
CA ILE A 124 -11.36 13.36 1.59
C ILE A 124 -11.25 11.89 1.13
N ALA A 125 -11.49 11.60 -0.15
CA ALA A 125 -11.37 10.25 -0.69
C ALA A 125 -9.93 9.71 -0.59
N LEU A 126 -8.93 10.56 -0.86
CA LEU A 126 -7.52 10.22 -0.70
C LEU A 126 -7.18 9.87 0.76
N TYR A 127 -7.60 10.70 1.71
CA TYR A 127 -7.33 10.49 3.13
C TYR A 127 -8.06 9.25 3.65
N HIS A 128 -9.31 9.01 3.24
CA HIS A 128 -10.00 7.75 3.54
C HIS A 128 -9.23 6.54 3.03
N LYS A 129 -8.75 6.58 1.77
CA LYS A 129 -7.92 5.51 1.20
C LYS A 129 -6.63 5.29 2.00
N ALA A 130 -6.05 6.34 2.57
CA ALA A 130 -4.88 6.27 3.43
C ALA A 130 -5.19 5.80 4.86
N GLY A 131 -6.46 5.64 5.26
CA GLY A 131 -6.86 5.17 6.58
C GLY A 131 -7.29 6.27 7.55
N PHE A 132 -7.63 7.47 7.06
CA PHE A 132 -8.22 8.52 7.89
C PHE A 132 -9.74 8.38 7.97
N VAL A 133 -10.31 8.84 9.09
CA VAL A 133 -11.77 8.92 9.29
C VAL A 133 -12.18 10.33 9.70
N LEU A 134 -13.39 10.75 9.31
CA LEU A 134 -13.96 12.04 9.71
C LEU A 134 -14.21 12.05 11.22
N GLU A 135 -13.70 13.06 11.93
CA GLU A 135 -13.81 13.15 13.39
C GLU A 135 -14.57 14.41 13.83
N ARG A 136 -14.20 15.58 13.31
CA ARG A 136 -14.77 16.86 13.74
C ARG A 136 -15.08 17.76 12.56
N ARG A 137 -16.27 18.35 12.55
CA ARG A 137 -16.71 19.34 11.57
C ARG A 137 -16.81 20.72 12.20
N TRP A 138 -16.37 21.77 11.52
CA TRP A 138 -16.60 23.15 11.95
C TRP A 138 -16.71 24.10 10.75
N ASN A 139 -17.28 25.29 10.99
CA ASN A 139 -17.33 26.38 10.02
C ASN A 139 -16.24 27.38 10.35
N VAL A 140 -15.51 27.86 9.35
CA VAL A 140 -14.64 29.05 9.50
C VAL A 140 -15.45 30.33 9.22
N PRO A 141 -15.00 31.51 9.70
CA PRO A 141 -15.74 32.77 9.57
C PRO A 141 -16.20 33.11 8.14
N ASP A 142 -15.44 32.70 7.14
CA ASP A 142 -15.70 32.96 5.72
C ASP A 142 -16.66 31.94 5.07
N GLY A 143 -17.36 31.14 5.88
CA GLY A 143 -18.41 30.20 5.43
C GLY A 143 -17.91 28.85 4.93
N LEU A 144 -16.60 28.65 4.79
CA LEU A 144 -16.03 27.36 4.42
C LEU A 144 -16.22 26.35 5.56
N VAL A 145 -16.69 25.16 5.21
CA VAL A 145 -16.82 24.04 6.16
C VAL A 145 -15.59 23.18 6.09
N LEU A 146 -14.98 22.91 7.24
CA LEU A 146 -13.81 22.06 7.38
C LEU A 146 -14.14 20.79 8.16
N TRP A 147 -13.42 19.73 7.82
CA TRP A 147 -13.32 18.48 8.55
C TRP A 147 -11.91 18.28 9.08
N ARG A 148 -11.83 17.83 10.33
CA ARG A 148 -10.66 17.12 10.87
C ARG A 148 -10.87 15.65 10.61
N MET A 149 -9.85 15.04 10.01
CA MET A 149 -9.76 13.61 9.86
C MET A 149 -8.59 13.09 10.67
N ASP A 150 -8.81 12.00 11.40
CA ASP A 150 -7.78 11.34 12.21
C ASP A 150 -7.42 10.00 11.60
N TYR A 151 -6.14 9.67 11.65
CA TYR A 151 -5.61 8.41 11.16
C TYR A 151 -6.02 7.27 12.06
N ARG A 152 -6.83 6.35 11.51
CA ARG A 152 -7.32 5.14 12.16
C ARG A 152 -7.24 4.01 11.13
N PRO A 153 -6.04 3.41 10.94
CA PRO A 153 -5.88 2.35 9.95
C PRO A 153 -6.85 1.20 10.22
N ALA A 154 -7.34 0.59 9.15
CA ALA A 154 -8.41 -0.39 9.23
C ALA A 154 -8.09 -1.53 10.22
N THR A 155 -9.08 -1.90 11.02
CA THR A 155 -9.02 -3.08 11.88
C THR A 155 -9.48 -4.29 11.06
N PRO A 156 -8.76 -5.42 11.10
CA PRO A 156 -9.21 -6.64 10.45
C PRO A 156 -10.58 -7.08 10.97
N PRO A 157 -11.48 -7.60 10.12
CA PRO A 157 -12.68 -8.28 10.57
C PRO A 157 -12.30 -9.54 11.36
N ALA A 158 -13.27 -10.10 12.10
CA ALA A 158 -13.10 -11.43 12.67
C ALA A 158 -12.88 -12.45 11.55
N LEU A 159 -11.76 -13.17 11.62
CA LEU A 159 -11.43 -14.25 10.71
C LEU A 159 -11.77 -15.59 11.35
N ALA A 160 -12.27 -16.52 10.54
CA ALA A 160 -12.52 -17.89 10.98
C ALA A 160 -12.28 -18.87 9.82
N LEU A 161 -11.33 -19.79 9.99
CA LEU A 161 -11.04 -20.79 8.98
C LEU A 161 -12.11 -21.90 8.99
N GLY A 162 -12.79 -22.09 7.88
CA GLY A 162 -13.74 -23.17 7.66
C GLY A 162 -13.04 -24.52 7.44
N ALA A 163 -13.76 -25.61 7.72
CA ALA A 163 -13.29 -26.98 7.47
C ALA A 163 -13.09 -27.28 5.97
N ASP A 164 -13.71 -26.49 5.09
CA ASP A 164 -13.52 -26.50 3.64
C ASP A 164 -12.26 -25.74 3.19
N GLY A 165 -11.50 -25.18 4.14
CA GLY A 165 -10.27 -24.43 3.89
C GLY A 165 -10.49 -22.98 3.46
N TRP A 166 -11.73 -22.49 3.47
CA TRP A 166 -12.07 -21.11 3.17
C TRP A 166 -12.17 -20.24 4.43
N MET A 167 -11.63 -19.04 4.35
CA MET A 167 -11.58 -18.06 5.43
C MET A 167 -12.85 -17.21 5.40
N ARG A 168 -13.64 -17.28 6.47
CA ARG A 168 -14.74 -16.34 6.71
C ARG A 168 -14.13 -14.98 7.08
N GLY A 169 -14.68 -13.90 6.52
CA GLY A 169 -14.12 -12.55 6.64
C GLY A 169 -13.18 -12.16 5.49
N ALA A 170 -12.81 -13.10 4.61
CA ALA A 170 -12.19 -12.80 3.32
C ALA A 170 -13.25 -12.72 2.20
N LEU A 171 -12.99 -11.90 1.19
CA LEU A 171 -13.70 -11.97 -0.08
C LEU A 171 -13.18 -13.18 -0.87
N GLN A 172 -14.05 -14.14 -1.14
CA GLN A 172 -13.67 -15.40 -1.76
C GLN A 172 -13.87 -15.35 -3.28
N GLN A 173 -12.85 -15.73 -4.03
CA GLN A 173 -12.88 -15.81 -5.49
C GLN A 173 -12.08 -17.04 -5.93
N ALA A 174 -12.73 -18.17 -6.13
CA ALA A 174 -12.05 -19.42 -6.50
C ALA A 174 -11.18 -19.27 -7.76
N SER A 175 -9.89 -19.55 -7.61
CA SER A 175 -8.96 -19.66 -8.73
C SER A 175 -8.98 -21.10 -9.28
N PRO A 176 -8.96 -21.28 -10.61
CA PRO A 176 -8.75 -22.60 -11.22
C PRO A 176 -7.29 -23.06 -11.12
N ASN A 177 -6.36 -22.18 -10.73
CA ASN A 177 -4.93 -22.45 -10.72
C ASN A 177 -4.51 -23.06 -9.37
N CYS A 178 -5.02 -24.24 -9.05
CA CYS A 178 -4.64 -24.99 -7.86
C CYS A 178 -4.79 -26.49 -8.11
N ASP A 179 -4.13 -27.28 -7.27
CA ASP A 179 -4.22 -28.73 -7.30
C ASP A 179 -4.00 -29.33 -5.90
N GLU A 180 -3.96 -30.66 -5.83
CA GLU A 180 -3.70 -31.37 -4.57
C GLU A 180 -2.25 -31.19 -4.12
N ARG A 181 -2.07 -31.07 -2.80
CA ARG A 181 -0.74 -31.14 -2.19
C ARG A 181 -0.19 -32.56 -2.33
N SER A 182 1.13 -32.68 -2.39
CA SER A 182 1.79 -33.99 -2.37
C SER A 182 1.41 -34.78 -1.08
N PRO A 183 1.28 -36.12 -1.13
CA PRO A 183 0.85 -36.91 0.02
C PRO A 183 1.64 -36.61 1.31
N GLY A 184 0.93 -36.41 2.42
CA GLY A 184 1.52 -36.10 3.72
C GLY A 184 2.04 -34.67 3.88
N CYS A 185 1.99 -33.83 2.84
CA CYS A 185 2.36 -32.42 2.96
C CYS A 185 1.23 -31.62 3.57
N VAL A 186 1.52 -30.97 4.69
CA VAL A 186 0.67 -29.96 5.30
C VAL A 186 1.37 -28.59 5.23
N PRO A 187 0.62 -27.48 5.19
CA PRO A 187 1.24 -26.16 5.23
C PRO A 187 1.92 -25.90 6.58
N GLU A 188 3.22 -25.62 6.54
CA GLU A 188 4.08 -25.34 7.70
C GLU A 188 4.78 -23.97 7.58
N LEU A 189 4.74 -23.37 6.38
CA LEU A 189 5.41 -22.13 6.03
C LEU A 189 4.42 -21.09 5.49
N LEU A 190 4.50 -19.86 5.99
CA LEU A 190 3.86 -18.72 5.35
C LEU A 190 4.87 -18.09 4.38
N VAL A 191 4.53 -17.96 3.09
CA VAL A 191 5.39 -17.27 2.12
C VAL A 191 4.76 -15.94 1.76
N ILE A 192 5.48 -14.86 2.05
CA ILE A 192 5.08 -13.49 1.79
C ILE A 192 5.59 -13.06 0.42
N HIS A 193 4.67 -12.52 -0.37
CA HIS A 193 4.89 -11.97 -1.71
C HIS A 193 4.40 -10.53 -1.75
N ASN A 194 4.79 -9.80 -2.80
CA ASN A 194 4.10 -8.59 -3.17
C ASN A 194 3.70 -8.63 -4.66
N ILE A 195 2.61 -7.94 -4.97
CA ILE A 195 2.14 -7.81 -6.33
C ILE A 195 1.35 -6.52 -6.53
N SER A 196 1.46 -5.93 -7.71
CA SER A 196 0.62 -4.85 -8.18
C SER A 196 0.43 -4.97 -9.68
N LEU A 197 -0.81 -4.78 -10.14
CA LEU A 197 -1.18 -4.90 -11.55
C LEU A 197 -2.09 -3.72 -11.95
N PRO A 198 -1.66 -2.85 -12.89
CA PRO A 198 -0.32 -2.80 -13.50
C PRO A 198 0.81 -2.60 -12.48
N PRO A 199 2.09 -2.84 -12.82
CA PRO A 199 3.19 -2.69 -11.89
C PRO A 199 3.16 -1.33 -11.18
N CYS A 200 3.28 -1.39 -9.86
CA CYS A 200 3.24 -0.24 -8.97
C CYS A 200 1.90 0.54 -8.99
N ARG A 201 0.82 0.02 -9.58
CA ARG A 201 -0.52 0.61 -9.52
C ARG A 201 -1.42 -0.26 -8.62
N TYR A 202 -2.25 0.40 -7.81
CA TYR A 202 -3.01 -0.25 -6.74
C TYR A 202 -4.50 0.05 -6.84
N GLY A 203 -5.32 -0.86 -6.33
CA GLY A 203 -6.77 -0.71 -6.28
C GLY A 203 -7.51 -1.27 -7.50
N GLY A 204 -6.80 -1.63 -8.57
CA GLY A 204 -7.38 -2.25 -9.76
C GLY A 204 -7.76 -3.73 -9.57
N PRO A 205 -8.44 -4.34 -10.55
CA PRO A 205 -8.84 -5.75 -10.52
C PRO A 205 -7.75 -6.71 -11.05
N GLY A 206 -6.63 -6.19 -11.59
CA GLY A 206 -5.65 -6.98 -12.35
C GLY A 206 -5.14 -8.23 -11.63
N VAL A 207 -4.87 -8.15 -10.32
CA VAL A 207 -4.42 -9.31 -9.52
C VAL A 207 -5.49 -10.40 -9.46
N GLN A 208 -6.74 -10.00 -9.20
CA GLN A 208 -7.87 -10.93 -9.17
C GLN A 208 -8.09 -11.59 -10.52
N GLN A 209 -7.95 -10.82 -11.61
CA GLN A 209 -8.10 -11.32 -12.97
C GLN A 209 -6.96 -12.25 -13.36
N LEU A 210 -5.71 -11.94 -13.00
CA LEU A 210 -4.56 -12.83 -13.24
C LEU A 210 -4.76 -14.18 -12.56
N PHE A 211 -5.09 -14.17 -11.26
CA PHE A 211 -5.33 -15.41 -10.52
C PHE A 211 -6.60 -16.14 -10.97
N GLY A 212 -7.56 -15.43 -11.58
CA GLY A 212 -8.78 -16.00 -12.15
C GLY A 212 -8.69 -16.42 -13.62
N ASN A 213 -7.52 -16.32 -14.28
CA ASN A 213 -7.34 -16.53 -15.73
C ASN A 213 -8.26 -15.67 -16.62
N SER A 214 -8.58 -14.45 -16.17
CA SER A 214 -9.45 -13.51 -16.87
C SER A 214 -8.79 -12.15 -17.12
N LEU A 215 -7.46 -12.07 -16.99
CA LEU A 215 -6.70 -10.85 -17.27
C LEU A 215 -6.80 -10.50 -18.75
N ASN A 216 -7.35 -9.32 -19.06
CA ASN A 216 -7.44 -8.83 -20.42
C ASN A 216 -6.07 -8.26 -20.87
N PRO A 217 -5.39 -8.84 -21.87
CA PRO A 217 -4.10 -8.32 -22.34
C PRO A 217 -4.20 -6.91 -22.97
N ASP A 218 -5.39 -6.45 -23.35
CA ASP A 218 -5.59 -5.15 -23.96
C ASP A 218 -5.72 -3.99 -22.95
N ASP A 219 -5.91 -4.29 -21.65
CA ASP A 219 -6.11 -3.26 -20.61
C ASP A 219 -4.81 -2.55 -20.23
N ASP A 220 -3.65 -3.20 -20.39
CA ASP A 220 -2.32 -2.62 -20.10
C ASP A 220 -1.21 -3.36 -20.88
N PRO A 221 -0.20 -2.67 -21.43
CA PRO A 221 0.92 -3.32 -22.13
C PRO A 221 1.63 -4.42 -21.33
N TYR A 222 1.74 -4.27 -20.00
CA TYR A 222 2.33 -5.28 -19.14
C TYR A 222 1.52 -6.58 -19.15
N TYR A 223 0.19 -6.49 -19.25
CA TYR A 223 -0.71 -7.64 -19.19
C TYR A 223 -0.54 -8.58 -20.38
N GLN A 224 -0.15 -8.06 -21.55
CA GLN A 224 0.16 -8.86 -22.74
C GLN A 224 1.18 -9.97 -22.41
N SER A 225 2.18 -9.66 -21.59
CA SER A 225 3.24 -10.60 -21.24
C SER A 225 2.85 -11.66 -20.19
N ILE A 226 1.79 -11.41 -19.39
CA ILE A 226 1.46 -12.23 -18.23
C ILE A 226 0.07 -12.88 -18.26
N HIS A 227 -0.84 -12.47 -19.16
CA HIS A 227 -2.24 -12.96 -19.18
C HIS A 227 -2.38 -14.48 -19.36
N GLN A 228 -1.36 -15.14 -19.95
CA GLN A 228 -1.34 -16.59 -20.15
C GLN A 228 -0.74 -17.36 -18.97
N LEU A 229 -0.13 -16.66 -18.01
CA LEU A 229 0.40 -17.32 -16.83
C LEU A 229 -0.73 -18.01 -16.06
N ARG A 230 -0.38 -19.15 -15.47
CA ARG A 230 -1.25 -19.94 -14.61
C ARG A 230 -0.63 -19.93 -13.23
N VAL A 231 -1.01 -18.93 -12.46
CA VAL A 231 -0.49 -18.65 -11.12
C VAL A 231 -1.64 -18.29 -10.19
N SER A 232 -1.44 -18.51 -8.91
CA SER A 232 -2.39 -18.15 -7.85
C SER A 232 -1.64 -17.98 -6.55
N SER A 233 -2.31 -17.36 -5.57
CA SER A 233 -1.91 -17.37 -4.18
C SER A 233 -3.11 -17.77 -3.33
N HIS A 234 -2.90 -18.13 -2.06
CA HIS A 234 -4.04 -18.42 -1.19
C HIS A 234 -4.75 -17.12 -0.83
N PHE A 235 -3.98 -16.11 -0.43
CA PHE A 235 -4.51 -14.83 0.06
C PHE A 235 -3.91 -13.64 -0.66
N PHE A 236 -4.68 -12.55 -0.73
CA PHE A 236 -4.23 -11.24 -1.19
C PHE A 236 -4.75 -10.15 -0.25
N ILE A 237 -3.84 -9.31 0.25
CA ILE A 237 -4.14 -8.22 1.18
C ILE A 237 -3.95 -6.89 0.46
N ARG A 238 -5.07 -6.20 0.24
CA ARG A 238 -5.14 -4.89 -0.40
C ARG A 238 -4.46 -3.82 0.46
N ARG A 239 -4.12 -2.68 -0.15
CA ARG A 239 -3.55 -1.51 0.56
C ARG A 239 -4.39 -1.01 1.74
N ASP A 240 -5.72 -1.18 1.65
CA ASP A 240 -6.67 -0.79 2.70
C ASP A 240 -6.93 -1.89 3.73
N GLY A 241 -6.21 -3.01 3.66
CA GLY A 241 -6.36 -4.15 4.56
C GLY A 241 -7.46 -5.13 4.17
N ARG A 242 -8.21 -4.92 3.08
CA ARG A 242 -9.18 -5.93 2.61
C ARG A 242 -8.46 -7.23 2.25
N LEU A 243 -8.99 -8.34 2.77
CA LEU A 243 -8.48 -9.69 2.52
C LEU A 243 -9.32 -10.37 1.44
N LEU A 244 -8.62 -10.90 0.43
CA LEU A 244 -9.19 -11.80 -0.56
C LEU A 244 -8.58 -13.19 -0.38
N GLN A 245 -9.34 -14.22 -0.73
CA GLN A 245 -8.85 -15.59 -0.81
C GLN A 245 -9.19 -16.20 -2.17
N PHE A 246 -8.24 -16.92 -2.77
CA PHE A 246 -8.42 -17.56 -4.07
C PHE A 246 -8.35 -19.07 -4.04
N VAL A 247 -7.59 -19.64 -3.09
CA VAL A 247 -7.38 -21.09 -2.99
C VAL A 247 -7.65 -21.53 -1.54
N PRO A 248 -8.43 -22.61 -1.32
CA PRO A 248 -8.60 -23.19 0.00
C PRO A 248 -7.25 -23.62 0.58
N VAL A 249 -7.01 -23.42 1.88
CA VAL A 249 -5.69 -23.69 2.49
C VAL A 249 -5.26 -25.16 2.42
N GLY A 250 -6.23 -26.08 2.27
CA GLY A 250 -5.96 -27.51 2.06
C GLY A 250 -5.43 -27.86 0.67
N GLN A 251 -5.66 -27.01 -0.33
CA GLN A 251 -5.14 -27.17 -1.68
C GLN A 251 -3.81 -26.46 -1.87
N ARG A 252 -3.09 -26.81 -2.93
CA ARG A 252 -1.82 -26.20 -3.33
C ARG A 252 -2.08 -25.07 -4.32
N ALA A 253 -1.84 -23.83 -3.89
CA ALA A 253 -1.75 -22.68 -4.81
C ALA A 253 -0.40 -22.65 -5.54
N TRP A 254 -0.34 -21.97 -6.68
CA TRP A 254 0.84 -21.91 -7.54
C TRP A 254 1.54 -20.55 -7.45
N HIS A 255 2.19 -20.30 -6.32
CA HIS A 255 2.78 -18.97 -6.00
C HIS A 255 4.33 -18.96 -5.98
N ALA A 256 4.98 -20.03 -5.51
CA ALA A 256 6.42 -20.04 -5.25
C ALA A 256 7.29 -20.40 -6.47
N GLY A 257 6.75 -21.13 -7.45
CA GLY A 257 7.54 -21.67 -8.57
C GLY A 257 8.73 -22.52 -8.09
N VAL A 258 9.84 -22.48 -8.84
CA VAL A 258 11.11 -23.14 -8.46
C VAL A 258 11.67 -22.47 -7.19
N SER A 259 11.67 -23.21 -6.09
CA SER A 259 11.94 -22.69 -4.76
C SER A 259 12.47 -23.78 -3.82
N SER A 260 13.24 -23.38 -2.80
CA SER A 260 13.74 -24.24 -1.72
C SER A 260 13.76 -23.49 -0.40
N TRP A 261 13.26 -24.13 0.65
CA TRP A 261 13.26 -23.60 2.01
C TRP A 261 13.96 -24.58 2.96
N ARG A 262 15.04 -24.14 3.61
CA ARG A 262 15.87 -24.97 4.50
C ARG A 262 16.24 -26.34 3.89
N GLY A 263 16.53 -26.34 2.58
CA GLY A 263 16.89 -27.54 1.81
C GLY A 263 15.72 -28.34 1.24
N ARG A 264 14.47 -28.03 1.58
CA ARG A 264 13.28 -28.68 1.02
C ARG A 264 12.76 -27.91 -0.19
N GLU A 265 12.80 -28.54 -1.36
CA GLU A 265 12.30 -27.96 -2.60
C GLU A 265 10.76 -27.97 -2.70
N LYS A 266 10.23 -27.27 -3.71
CA LYS A 266 8.79 -27.22 -4.05
C LYS A 266 7.96 -26.61 -2.92
N CYS A 267 8.29 -25.38 -2.52
CA CYS A 267 7.64 -24.72 -1.38
C CYS A 267 6.10 -24.72 -1.46
N ASN A 268 5.51 -24.63 -2.67
CA ASN A 268 4.06 -24.75 -2.87
C ASN A 268 3.43 -25.94 -2.11
N ASP A 269 4.12 -27.10 -2.02
CA ASP A 269 3.60 -28.30 -1.36
C ASP A 269 3.31 -28.10 0.13
N PHE A 270 4.10 -27.28 0.81
CA PHE A 270 4.06 -27.12 2.27
C PHE A 270 3.95 -25.65 2.72
N SER A 271 3.54 -24.75 1.82
CA SER A 271 3.34 -23.34 2.16
C SER A 271 1.95 -22.79 1.86
N ILE A 272 1.62 -21.73 2.57
CA ILE A 272 0.55 -20.78 2.27
C ILE A 272 1.17 -19.50 1.69
N GLY A 273 0.92 -19.22 0.41
CA GLY A 273 1.22 -17.92 -0.19
C GLY A 273 0.26 -16.82 0.27
N VAL A 274 0.82 -15.67 0.67
CA VAL A 274 0.10 -14.43 0.96
C VAL A 274 0.72 -13.30 0.16
N GLU A 275 -0.08 -12.69 -0.71
CA GLU A 275 0.28 -11.55 -1.53
C GLU A 275 -0.09 -10.25 -0.82
N LEU A 276 0.83 -9.30 -0.69
CA LEU A 276 0.50 -7.93 -0.28
C LEU A 276 0.46 -7.03 -1.51
N GLU A 277 -0.62 -6.26 -1.68
CA GLU A 277 -0.68 -5.23 -2.71
C GLU A 277 0.45 -4.22 -2.49
N GLY A 278 1.39 -4.13 -3.42
CA GLY A 278 2.61 -3.36 -3.21
C GLY A 278 3.69 -3.63 -4.25
N CYS A 279 4.90 -3.19 -3.92
CA CYS A 279 6.13 -3.39 -4.70
C CYS A 279 7.36 -3.12 -3.82
N ASP A 280 8.54 -3.47 -4.34
CA ASP A 280 9.84 -3.38 -3.65
C ASP A 280 10.34 -1.94 -3.39
N PHE A 281 9.57 -0.91 -3.78
CA PHE A 281 10.03 0.49 -3.81
C PHE A 281 9.29 1.42 -2.84
N GLU A 282 8.33 0.91 -2.06
CA GLU A 282 7.63 1.71 -1.05
C GLU A 282 7.11 0.90 0.14
N PRO A 283 6.85 1.55 1.30
CA PRO A 283 6.31 0.87 2.47
C PRO A 283 4.99 0.15 2.23
N PHE A 284 4.77 -0.97 2.92
CA PHE A 284 3.43 -1.56 3.11
C PHE A 284 2.63 -0.77 4.16
N SER A 285 1.30 -0.76 4.04
CA SER A 285 0.45 0.02 4.93
C SER A 285 0.24 -0.65 6.29
N GLU A 286 -0.07 0.15 7.32
CA GLU A 286 -0.45 -0.37 8.65
C GLU A 286 -1.63 -1.36 8.58
N ALA A 287 -2.60 -1.10 7.70
CA ALA A 287 -3.75 -1.99 7.52
C ALA A 287 -3.34 -3.37 6.99
N GLN A 288 -2.30 -3.43 6.15
CA GLN A 288 -1.77 -4.69 5.63
C GLN A 288 -1.09 -5.52 6.72
N TYR A 289 -0.25 -4.91 7.55
CA TYR A 289 0.40 -5.61 8.67
C TYR A 289 -0.63 -6.14 9.67
N ARG A 290 -1.61 -5.31 10.05
CA ARG A 290 -2.70 -5.75 10.95
C ARG A 290 -3.47 -6.94 10.39
N MET A 291 -3.81 -6.91 9.10
CA MET A 291 -4.48 -8.03 8.44
C MET A 291 -3.60 -9.27 8.35
N LEU A 292 -2.31 -9.12 8.02
CA LEU A 292 -1.36 -10.24 7.96
C LEU A 292 -1.22 -10.92 9.34
N ALA A 293 -1.12 -10.14 10.41
CA ALA A 293 -1.05 -10.65 11.78
C ALA A 293 -2.34 -11.41 12.16
N ALA A 294 -3.51 -10.83 11.88
CA ALA A 294 -4.80 -11.48 12.13
C ALA A 294 -4.96 -12.79 11.35
N LEU A 295 -4.57 -12.79 10.07
CA LEU A 295 -4.59 -13.96 9.21
C LEU A 295 -3.63 -15.04 9.73
N SER A 296 -2.42 -14.67 10.10
CA SER A 296 -1.43 -15.60 10.64
C SER A 296 -1.91 -16.25 11.93
N ALA A 297 -2.45 -15.44 12.86
CA ALA A 297 -3.00 -15.92 14.12
C ALA A 297 -4.11 -16.96 13.90
N GLU A 298 -5.04 -16.70 12.97
CA GLU A 298 -6.12 -17.63 12.66
C GLU A 298 -5.60 -18.91 12.00
N LEU A 299 -4.73 -18.81 10.99
CA LEU A 299 -4.15 -19.98 10.33
C LEU A 299 -3.40 -20.89 11.31
N ARG A 300 -2.65 -20.31 12.25
CA ARG A 300 -1.88 -21.05 13.27
C ARG A 300 -2.74 -21.86 14.24
N ARG A 301 -4.03 -21.55 14.38
CA ARG A 301 -4.96 -22.36 15.19
C ARG A 301 -5.28 -23.71 14.53
N HIS A 302 -5.08 -23.82 13.22
CA HIS A 302 -5.52 -24.95 12.41
C HIS A 302 -4.37 -25.64 11.66
N LEU A 303 -3.27 -24.93 11.42
CA LEU A 303 -2.13 -25.39 10.64
C LEU A 303 -0.86 -25.33 11.49
N PRO A 304 0.08 -26.28 11.32
CA PRO A 304 1.35 -26.31 12.03
C PRO A 304 2.36 -25.28 11.46
N LEU A 305 1.93 -24.04 11.24
CA LEU A 305 2.80 -22.97 10.76
C LEU A 305 3.89 -22.70 11.80
N SER A 306 5.14 -22.81 11.36
CA SER A 306 6.33 -22.67 12.21
C SER A 306 7.25 -21.55 11.77
N ALA A 307 7.12 -21.08 10.52
CA ALA A 307 7.94 -20.02 9.97
C ALA A 307 7.16 -19.11 9.00
N LEU A 308 7.70 -17.92 8.79
CA LEU A 308 7.32 -17.03 7.68
C LEU A 308 8.57 -16.69 6.87
N ALA A 309 8.49 -16.72 5.54
CA ALA A 309 9.61 -16.41 4.66
C ALA A 309 9.15 -15.55 3.48
N GLY A 310 10.09 -14.88 2.83
CA GLY A 310 9.84 -14.06 1.65
C GLY A 310 10.00 -14.91 0.39
N HIS A 311 9.45 -14.47 -0.72
CA HIS A 311 9.74 -15.12 -2.00
C HIS A 311 11.24 -15.05 -2.34
N GLU A 312 11.88 -13.92 -2.01
CA GLU A 312 13.32 -13.71 -2.08
C GLU A 312 14.12 -14.74 -1.26
N HIS A 313 13.59 -15.16 -0.11
CA HIS A 313 14.25 -16.10 0.79
C HIS A 313 14.22 -17.54 0.26
N ILE A 314 13.13 -17.93 -0.42
CA ILE A 314 12.96 -19.29 -0.96
C ILE A 314 13.45 -19.43 -2.41
N ALA A 315 13.71 -18.30 -3.09
CA ALA A 315 14.13 -18.26 -4.49
C ALA A 315 15.18 -17.16 -4.75
N PRO A 316 16.32 -17.17 -4.02
CA PRO A 316 17.34 -16.14 -4.12
C PRO A 316 17.89 -16.03 -5.55
N GLY A 317 18.09 -14.79 -6.01
CA GLY A 317 18.57 -14.48 -7.36
C GLY A 317 17.51 -14.58 -8.47
N ARG A 318 16.33 -15.16 -8.20
CA ARG A 318 15.19 -15.19 -9.13
C ARG A 318 14.08 -14.22 -8.74
N LYS A 319 13.86 -14.03 -7.44
CA LYS A 319 12.78 -13.22 -6.87
C LYS A 319 13.33 -12.23 -5.84
N THR A 320 12.70 -11.07 -5.77
CA THR A 320 13.08 -9.96 -4.88
C THR A 320 11.93 -9.57 -3.94
N ASP A 321 10.71 -10.05 -4.19
CA ASP A 321 9.55 -9.77 -3.35
C ASP A 321 9.62 -10.54 -2.01
N PRO A 322 9.14 -9.97 -0.88
CA PRO A 322 8.38 -8.71 -0.77
C PRO A 322 9.25 -7.43 -0.72
N GLY A 323 10.58 -7.56 -0.84
CA GLY A 323 11.50 -6.44 -1.00
C GLY A 323 11.88 -5.72 0.30
N PRO A 324 12.77 -4.71 0.19
CA PRO A 324 13.41 -4.06 1.34
C PRO A 324 12.45 -3.25 2.23
N TRP A 325 11.25 -2.95 1.74
CA TRP A 325 10.23 -2.20 2.48
C TRP A 325 9.29 -3.08 3.30
N PHE A 326 9.44 -4.40 3.23
CA PHE A 326 8.77 -5.31 4.14
C PHE A 326 9.51 -5.38 5.47
N ASP A 327 8.83 -4.99 6.55
CA ASP A 327 9.37 -4.97 7.91
C ASP A 327 9.27 -6.37 8.52
N TRP A 328 10.34 -7.14 8.33
CA TRP A 328 10.49 -8.49 8.86
C TRP A 328 10.39 -8.54 10.38
N ALA A 329 11.03 -7.61 11.09
CA ALA A 329 11.04 -7.60 12.55
C ALA A 329 9.62 -7.46 13.11
N ARG A 330 8.85 -6.52 12.54
CA ARG A 330 7.44 -6.35 12.86
C ARG A 330 6.62 -7.59 12.49
N ALA A 331 6.75 -8.09 11.27
CA ALA A 331 5.98 -9.25 10.81
C ALA A 331 6.21 -10.48 11.71
N GLN A 332 7.46 -10.76 12.08
CA GLN A 332 7.80 -11.85 13.00
C GLN A 332 7.17 -11.66 14.39
N ALA A 333 7.24 -10.44 14.93
CA ALA A 333 6.68 -10.13 16.24
C ALA A 333 5.15 -10.27 16.26
N GLU A 334 4.45 -9.68 15.27
CA GLU A 334 2.99 -9.64 15.23
C GLU A 334 2.38 -11.00 14.78
N CYS A 335 3.05 -11.72 13.87
CA CYS A 335 2.59 -13.05 13.45
C CYS A 335 2.99 -14.16 14.44
N GLY A 336 3.99 -13.93 15.28
CA GLY A 336 4.57 -14.93 16.17
C GLY A 336 5.18 -16.11 15.42
N LEU A 337 5.81 -15.84 14.28
CA LEU A 337 6.51 -16.81 13.42
C LEU A 337 7.94 -16.33 13.22
N ALA A 338 8.90 -17.26 13.18
CA ALA A 338 10.30 -16.93 12.90
C ALA A 338 10.56 -16.91 11.38
N LEU A 339 11.62 -16.20 10.97
CA LEU A 339 12.20 -16.39 9.65
C LEU A 339 12.83 -17.78 9.54
#